data_AF-A0A7R9MBE1-F1
#
_entry.id   AF-A0A7R9MBE1-F1
#
_cell.length_a   1.000
_cell.length_b   1.000
_cell.length_c   1.000
_cell.angle_alpha   90.00
_cell.angle_beta   90.00
_cell.angle_gamma   90.00
#
_symmetry.space_group_name_H-M   'P 1'
#
loop_
_entity.id
_entity.type
_entity.pdbx_description
1 polymer ?
#
loop_
_entity_poly.entity_id
_entity_poly.type
_entity_poly.pdbx_seq_one_letter_code
_entity_poly.pdbx_strand_id
1 'polypeptide(L)'
;GNILSYQTSQSGDRFKESQLKFTKQIDHDNADRVVLTLDKSKKFQKIFGIGAAFTDAAAINIGSLPNDMSDRVIKDYFSASGIGFSMARIPIGGTDYSTHLYTYDDTKDDYSLEHFTFPDEDIKYKIPQIKLAKEVAQHGLTLMGTPWNTPKWLNDKQFLDGYKKHGVEIWGLTMQNEPMSFSSMQFLNASIERDFIKKHLGPSLTKAGYTKDKMNLMVYDDGSDKNPMIEYVTTCLSDKDAAKYVTGIAFHCYLSNKYPSVDALHEKYPDAFTMMTECNQNSRHNTDPFTPATLGDWEQATNYANQIADVFHHWVSGWIAWNLALDTFGHPNKDLKMSDPPLVIDAKNKEYFKNPNFYAIGHYSKFVAPGSHRVELTASTTPGSFKPDNSVVIVLVNSGAVAHDMTIKDPAHGKVDILNASIEKKHLGSALAKAERPRLGIWDSGSDYVRQIIDDFKHYVSGWVEWNLALNVFGNPNKDKKMADAPLIIDVDNKEYYKNPQFYAIGHFSKFVAPDSVRVQLTGIRPPGGLNDANPVDITIDDPAHGKVDAHVPGQSIQSYIYWN
;
A
#
# COMPACT_ATOMS: atom_id res chain seq x y z
N GLY A 1 -23.43 15.28 -15.03
CA GLY A 1 -23.32 14.91 -13.59
C GLY A 1 -22.00 15.41 -13.06
N ASN A 2 -21.91 15.65 -11.75
CA ASN A 2 -20.65 15.94 -11.08
C ASN A 2 -19.89 14.63 -10.83
N ILE A 3 -18.58 14.65 -10.94
CA ILE A 3 -17.67 13.55 -10.62
C ILE A 3 -16.81 14.04 -9.46
N LEU A 4 -16.70 13.25 -8.40
CA LEU A 4 -15.70 13.47 -7.35
C LEU A 4 -14.46 12.67 -7.71
N SER A 5 -13.30 13.32 -7.69
CA SER A 5 -12.00 12.70 -7.94
C SER A 5 -11.16 12.82 -6.68
N TYR A 6 -10.44 11.77 -6.34
CA TYR A 6 -9.53 11.72 -5.19
C TYR A 6 -8.14 11.35 -5.68
N GLN A 7 -7.13 12.13 -5.31
CA GLN A 7 -5.74 11.92 -5.74
C GLN A 7 -4.81 11.61 -4.56
N THR A 8 -3.96 10.61 -4.76
CA THR A 8 -2.78 10.38 -3.91
C THR A 8 -1.55 10.36 -4.82
N SER A 9 -0.49 11.07 -4.45
CA SER A 9 0.72 11.21 -5.27
C SER A 9 2.01 11.00 -4.47
N GLN A 10 3.10 10.67 -5.18
CA GLN A 10 4.44 10.59 -4.59
C GLN A 10 4.86 11.93 -3.99
N SER A 11 4.44 13.04 -4.62
CA SER A 11 4.60 14.39 -4.12
C SER A 11 3.73 14.75 -2.93
N GLY A 12 2.95 13.80 -2.42
CA GLY A 12 2.35 13.84 -1.11
C GLY A 12 0.91 14.31 -1.02
N ASP A 13 0.17 14.37 -2.14
CA ASP A 13 -1.28 14.39 -2.06
C ASP A 13 -1.77 13.11 -1.35
N ARG A 14 -2.80 13.23 -0.51
CA ARG A 14 -3.42 12.12 0.24
C ARG A 14 -4.94 12.28 0.17
N PHE A 15 -5.60 11.50 -0.68
CA PHE A 15 -7.02 11.66 -1.01
C PHE A 15 -7.44 13.12 -1.27
N LYS A 16 -6.60 13.88 -1.98
CA LYS A 16 -6.92 15.25 -2.36
C LYS A 16 -8.14 15.24 -3.27
N GLU A 17 -9.23 15.81 -2.78
CA GLU A 17 -10.50 15.86 -3.49
C GLU A 17 -10.49 16.96 -4.57
N SER A 18 -11.08 16.66 -5.72
CA SER A 18 -11.43 17.63 -6.76
C SER A 18 -12.76 17.26 -7.41
N GLN A 19 -13.40 18.24 -8.05
CA GLN A 19 -14.67 18.03 -8.76
C GLN A 19 -14.47 18.18 -10.27
N LEU A 20 -14.91 17.17 -11.02
CA LEU A 20 -14.93 17.17 -12.48
C LEU A 20 -16.38 17.16 -12.98
N LYS A 21 -16.58 17.50 -14.25
CA LYS A 21 -17.92 17.50 -14.88
C LYS A 21 -17.86 16.80 -16.22
N PHE A 22 -18.90 16.02 -16.51
CA PHE A 22 -19.09 15.48 -17.85
C PHE A 22 -19.36 16.61 -18.86
N THR A 23 -18.72 16.53 -20.02
CA THR A 23 -18.91 17.37 -21.20
C THR A 23 -19.46 16.54 -22.37
N LYS A 24 -20.05 17.23 -23.36
CA LYS A 24 -20.55 16.59 -24.60
C LYS A 24 -19.53 16.66 -25.76
N GLN A 25 -18.54 17.53 -25.67
CA GLN A 25 -17.47 17.70 -26.67
C GLN A 25 -16.12 17.34 -26.07
N ILE A 26 -15.20 16.87 -26.93
CA ILE A 26 -13.79 16.67 -26.59
C ILE A 26 -13.12 17.99 -26.95
N ASP A 27 -12.57 18.71 -25.97
CA ASP A 27 -11.95 20.02 -26.21
C ASP A 27 -10.51 19.89 -26.76
N HIS A 28 -9.94 18.69 -26.75
CA HIS A 28 -8.53 18.45 -27.10
C HIS A 28 -8.32 17.10 -27.82
N ASP A 29 -8.17 17.11 -29.14
CA ASP A 29 -7.71 15.91 -29.89
C ASP A 29 -6.18 15.83 -29.84
N ASN A 30 -5.67 14.92 -29.00
CA ASN A 30 -4.26 14.53 -28.97
C ASN A 30 -4.16 13.04 -29.29
N ALA A 31 -3.28 12.67 -30.23
CA ALA A 31 -3.08 11.29 -30.66
C ALA A 31 -2.58 10.36 -29.53
N ASP A 32 -1.94 10.90 -28.49
CA ASP A 32 -1.39 10.14 -27.36
C ASP A 32 -2.36 9.99 -26.17
N ARG A 33 -3.62 10.40 -26.34
CA ARG A 33 -4.63 10.39 -25.28
C ARG A 33 -5.21 8.99 -25.03
N VAL A 34 -5.25 8.58 -23.76
CA VAL A 34 -5.90 7.31 -23.37
C VAL A 34 -7.41 7.50 -23.30
N VAL A 35 -8.17 6.64 -23.97
CA VAL A 35 -9.64 6.71 -23.97
C VAL A 35 -10.22 5.47 -23.31
N LEU A 36 -10.98 5.68 -22.24
CA LEU A 36 -11.64 4.64 -21.46
C LEU A 36 -13.15 4.68 -21.70
N THR A 37 -13.78 3.58 -22.08
CA THR A 37 -15.23 3.53 -22.34
C THR A 37 -15.93 2.55 -21.40
N LEU A 38 -16.86 3.05 -20.60
CA LEU A 38 -17.59 2.29 -19.60
C LEU A 38 -18.80 1.56 -20.22
N ASP A 39 -18.91 0.26 -19.96
CA ASP A 39 -20.11 -0.54 -20.26
C ASP A 39 -20.68 -1.14 -18.97
N LYS A 40 -21.66 -0.43 -18.40
CA LYS A 40 -22.35 -0.81 -17.15
C LYS A 40 -23.27 -2.03 -17.30
N SER A 41 -23.55 -2.47 -18.54
CA SER A 41 -24.42 -3.62 -18.81
C SER A 41 -23.68 -4.95 -18.63
N LYS A 42 -22.36 -4.95 -18.88
CA LYS A 42 -21.47 -6.10 -18.66
C LYS A 42 -20.99 -6.11 -17.22
N LYS A 43 -21.54 -7.02 -16.43
CA LYS A 43 -21.14 -7.25 -15.03
C LYS A 43 -20.32 -8.52 -14.93
N PHE A 44 -19.34 -8.51 -14.04
CA PHE A 44 -18.50 -9.64 -13.69
C PHE A 44 -18.79 -10.07 -12.24
N GLN A 45 -17.76 -10.39 -11.46
CA GLN A 45 -17.90 -10.83 -10.08
C GLN A 45 -18.42 -9.74 -9.14
N LYS A 46 -19.05 -10.19 -8.05
CA LYS A 46 -19.47 -9.37 -6.91
C LYS A 46 -18.30 -9.21 -5.95
N ILE A 47 -18.10 -8.00 -5.43
CA ILE A 47 -17.07 -7.68 -4.45
C ILE A 47 -17.61 -7.88 -3.03
N PHE A 48 -16.93 -8.68 -2.22
CA PHE A 48 -17.26 -8.95 -0.82
C PHE A 48 -16.62 -7.94 0.12
N GLY A 49 -15.40 -7.50 -0.17
CA GLY A 49 -14.74 -6.47 0.60
C GLY A 49 -13.24 -6.46 0.43
N ILE A 50 -12.64 -5.48 1.08
CA ILE A 50 -11.19 -5.23 1.08
C ILE A 50 -10.78 -4.93 2.52
N GLY A 51 -9.64 -5.46 2.96
CA GLY A 51 -9.06 -5.06 4.23
C GLY A 51 -7.75 -5.76 4.55
N ALA A 52 -7.56 -6.15 5.81
CA ALA A 52 -6.31 -6.75 6.31
C ALA A 52 -6.56 -7.71 7.49
N ALA A 53 -5.52 -8.38 7.99
CA ALA A 53 -5.63 -9.34 9.08
C ALA A 53 -5.42 -8.73 10.49
N PHE A 54 -6.24 -9.18 11.44
CA PHE A 54 -6.07 -8.99 12.88
C PHE A 54 -5.15 -10.08 13.44
N THR A 55 -3.87 -10.03 13.05
CA THR A 55 -2.83 -10.87 13.65
C THR A 55 -2.57 -10.45 15.10
N ASP A 56 -1.94 -11.33 15.89
CA ASP A 56 -1.54 -10.99 17.26
C ASP A 56 -0.57 -9.80 17.24
N ALA A 57 0.37 -9.78 16.29
CA ALA A 57 1.28 -8.67 16.11
C ALA A 57 0.55 -7.34 15.90
N ALA A 58 -0.40 -7.29 14.98
CA ALA A 58 -1.18 -6.08 14.76
C ALA A 58 -1.97 -5.68 16.00
N ALA A 59 -2.66 -6.63 16.61
CA ALA A 59 -3.54 -6.36 17.74
C ALA A 59 -2.75 -5.89 18.98
N ILE A 60 -1.60 -6.50 19.26
CA ILE A 60 -0.71 -6.11 20.37
C ILE A 60 -0.11 -4.72 20.14
N ASN A 61 0.39 -4.44 18.92
CA ASN A 61 0.97 -3.13 18.61
C ASN A 61 -0.08 -2.02 18.70
N ILE A 62 -1.28 -2.24 18.16
CA ILE A 62 -2.39 -1.29 18.29
C ILE A 62 -2.77 -1.10 19.77
N GLY A 63 -2.77 -2.17 20.55
CA GLY A 63 -3.05 -2.14 22.00
C GLY A 63 -1.94 -1.52 22.86
N SER A 64 -0.74 -1.33 22.31
CA SER A 64 0.38 -0.71 23.02
C SER A 64 0.31 0.83 23.02
N LEU A 65 -0.52 1.42 22.16
CA LEU A 65 -0.79 2.85 22.14
C LEU A 65 -1.75 3.27 23.26
N PRO A 66 -1.77 4.57 23.64
CA PRO A 66 -2.87 5.11 24.44
C PRO A 66 -4.24 4.80 23.81
N ASN A 67 -5.26 4.56 24.64
CA ASN A 67 -6.57 4.08 24.18
C ASN A 67 -7.19 4.94 23.06
N ASP A 68 -7.07 6.26 23.14
CA ASP A 68 -7.60 7.18 22.14
C ASP A 68 -6.88 7.06 20.78
N MET A 69 -5.58 6.76 20.81
CA MET A 69 -4.77 6.50 19.63
C MET A 69 -5.02 5.10 19.06
N SER A 70 -5.18 4.09 19.93
CA SER A 70 -5.58 2.73 19.55
C SER A 70 -6.93 2.73 18.81
N ASP A 71 -7.93 3.43 19.39
CA ASP A 71 -9.24 3.62 18.76
C ASP A 71 -9.13 4.37 17.43
N ARG A 72 -8.23 5.36 17.34
CA ARG A 72 -8.00 6.12 16.12
C ARG A 72 -7.43 5.26 15.01
N VAL A 73 -6.52 4.33 15.32
CA VAL A 73 -6.00 3.36 14.34
C VAL A 73 -7.13 2.51 13.76
N ILE A 74 -8.01 1.99 14.61
CA ILE A 74 -9.19 1.22 14.14
C ILE A 74 -10.10 2.10 13.28
N LYS A 75 -10.37 3.34 13.70
CA LYS A 75 -11.20 4.29 12.92
C LYS A 75 -10.54 4.65 11.58
N ASP A 76 -9.23 4.81 11.52
CA ASP A 76 -8.51 5.10 10.28
C ASP A 76 -8.69 3.98 9.25
N TYR A 77 -8.78 2.72 9.68
CA TYR A 77 -9.05 1.61 8.79
C TYR A 77 -10.51 1.46 8.40
N PHE A 78 -11.41 1.41 9.39
CA PHE A 78 -12.77 0.92 9.16
C PHE A 78 -13.83 2.03 9.03
N SER A 79 -13.59 3.21 9.61
CA SER A 79 -14.61 4.28 9.65
C SER A 79 -14.81 4.99 8.31
N ALA A 80 -15.93 5.70 8.18
CA ALA A 80 -16.22 6.56 7.03
C ALA A 80 -15.22 7.72 6.86
N SER A 81 -14.60 8.20 7.94
CA SER A 81 -13.50 9.17 7.89
C SER A 81 -12.14 8.53 7.55
N GLY A 82 -12.04 7.21 7.66
CA GLY A 82 -10.87 6.42 7.32
C GLY A 82 -10.89 5.91 5.87
N ILE A 83 -10.27 4.74 5.66
CA ILE A 83 -10.22 4.07 4.35
C ILE A 83 -11.30 3.00 4.14
N GLY A 84 -12.24 2.84 5.09
CA GLY A 84 -13.45 2.07 4.87
C GLY A 84 -13.25 0.56 4.62
N PHE A 85 -12.27 -0.06 5.29
CA PHE A 85 -12.13 -1.52 5.29
C PHE A 85 -13.47 -2.18 5.67
N SER A 86 -13.83 -3.20 4.91
CA SER A 86 -15.12 -3.90 5.01
C SER A 86 -14.96 -5.40 5.17
N MET A 87 -13.71 -5.88 5.19
CA MET A 87 -13.37 -7.27 5.38
C MET A 87 -12.11 -7.41 6.24
N ALA A 88 -12.02 -8.45 7.06
CA ALA A 88 -10.80 -8.76 7.78
C ALA A 88 -10.60 -10.27 7.97
N ARG A 89 -9.34 -10.67 8.08
CA ARG A 89 -8.92 -12.05 8.37
C ARG A 89 -8.51 -12.19 9.82
N ILE A 90 -8.90 -13.28 10.46
CA ILE A 90 -8.62 -13.58 11.86
C ILE A 90 -7.88 -14.91 11.88
N PRO A 91 -6.61 -14.93 12.31
CA PRO A 91 -5.94 -16.18 12.62
C PRO A 91 -6.64 -16.92 13.75
N ILE A 92 -6.85 -18.22 13.56
CA ILE A 92 -7.35 -19.16 14.55
C ILE A 92 -6.12 -19.77 15.23
N GLY A 93 -5.82 -19.31 16.45
CA GLY A 93 -4.57 -19.62 17.14
C GLY A 93 -3.38 -18.76 16.70
N GLY A 94 -2.17 -19.18 17.12
CA GLY A 94 -0.94 -18.43 16.87
C GLY A 94 -0.34 -18.65 15.48
N THR A 95 0.32 -17.62 14.96
CA THR A 95 0.96 -17.58 13.63
C THR A 95 2.46 -17.31 13.74
N ASP A 96 3.12 -17.10 12.59
CA ASP A 96 4.45 -16.48 12.50
C ASP A 96 4.49 -15.07 13.11
N TYR A 97 3.40 -14.30 12.99
CA TYR A 97 3.14 -12.99 13.62
C TYR A 97 2.50 -13.07 15.02
N SER A 98 2.92 -14.06 15.81
CA SER A 98 2.53 -14.22 17.22
C SER A 98 3.75 -14.26 18.13
N THR A 99 3.58 -13.87 19.40
CA THR A 99 4.65 -13.85 20.40
C THR A 99 5.18 -15.24 20.76
N HIS A 100 4.35 -16.27 20.60
CA HIS A 100 4.67 -17.68 20.85
C HIS A 100 3.77 -18.58 19.99
N LEU A 101 4.09 -19.86 19.88
CA LEU A 101 3.24 -20.85 19.21
C LEU A 101 2.20 -21.34 20.21
N TYR A 102 0.93 -21.32 19.82
CA TYR A 102 -0.18 -21.80 20.64
C TYR A 102 -1.36 -22.18 19.74
N THR A 103 -2.27 -22.97 20.30
CA THR A 103 -3.60 -23.20 19.74
C THR A 103 -4.66 -22.84 20.78
N TYR A 104 -5.96 -23.02 20.46
CA TYR A 104 -7.02 -22.87 21.45
C TYR A 104 -7.14 -24.08 22.38
N ASP A 105 -6.44 -25.17 22.09
CA ASP A 105 -6.37 -26.34 22.97
C ASP A 105 -5.06 -27.12 22.79
N ASP A 106 -4.08 -26.80 23.64
CA ASP A 106 -2.77 -27.44 23.65
C ASP A 106 -2.69 -28.65 24.62
N THR A 107 -3.82 -29.03 25.24
CA THR A 107 -3.86 -30.16 26.18
C THR A 107 -3.76 -31.48 25.42
N LYS A 108 -2.73 -32.28 25.71
CA LYS A 108 -2.53 -33.55 25.00
C LYS A 108 -3.74 -34.49 25.19
N ASP A 109 -4.19 -35.08 24.09
CA ASP A 109 -5.26 -36.11 24.03
C ASP A 109 -6.66 -35.64 24.49
N ASP A 110 -6.96 -34.34 24.51
CA ASP A 110 -8.29 -33.82 24.88
C ASP A 110 -9.30 -33.86 23.72
N TYR A 111 -9.57 -35.02 23.13
CA TYR A 111 -10.52 -35.15 22.00
C TYR A 111 -11.94 -34.61 22.26
N SER A 112 -12.30 -34.39 23.52
CA SER A 112 -13.54 -33.78 23.99
C SER A 112 -13.56 -32.24 23.90
N LEU A 113 -12.40 -31.60 23.72
CA LEU A 113 -12.19 -30.14 23.75
C LEU A 113 -12.66 -29.54 25.10
N GLU A 114 -12.35 -30.20 26.21
CA GLU A 114 -12.68 -29.73 27.58
C GLU A 114 -11.85 -28.51 28.00
N HIS A 115 -10.64 -28.38 27.47
CA HIS A 115 -9.70 -27.29 27.77
C HIS A 115 -9.67 -26.20 26.70
N PHE A 116 -10.55 -26.28 25.70
CA PHE A 116 -10.68 -25.25 24.67
C PHE A 116 -10.93 -23.87 25.30
N THR A 117 -10.03 -22.93 25.05
CA THR A 117 -10.16 -21.55 25.54
C THR A 117 -9.57 -20.56 24.56
N PHE A 118 -10.11 -19.33 24.58
CA PHE A 118 -9.48 -18.21 23.92
C PHE A 118 -8.37 -17.64 24.81
N PRO A 119 -7.16 -17.45 24.28
CA PRO A 119 -6.05 -16.85 25.01
C PRO A 119 -6.20 -15.33 25.12
N ASP A 120 -5.26 -14.71 25.83
CA ASP A 120 -5.22 -13.28 26.07
C ASP A 120 -5.13 -12.48 24.76
N GLU A 121 -4.45 -13.00 23.75
CA GLU A 121 -4.36 -12.42 22.40
C GLU A 121 -5.75 -12.15 21.80
N ASP A 122 -6.67 -13.11 21.93
CA ASP A 122 -8.05 -12.96 21.46
C ASP A 122 -8.88 -12.08 22.40
N ILE A 123 -8.85 -12.36 23.71
CA ILE A 123 -9.74 -11.72 24.69
C ILE A 123 -9.38 -10.26 24.95
N LYS A 124 -8.09 -9.94 25.06
CA LYS A 124 -7.61 -8.60 25.42
C LYS A 124 -7.38 -7.70 24.21
N TYR A 125 -7.04 -8.27 23.04
CA TYR A 125 -6.65 -7.48 21.87
C TYR A 125 -7.58 -7.67 20.67
N LYS A 126 -7.64 -8.86 20.06
CA LYS A 126 -8.35 -9.05 18.78
C LYS A 126 -9.85 -8.77 18.92
N ILE A 127 -10.53 -9.40 19.87
CA ILE A 127 -12.00 -9.28 20.02
C ILE A 127 -12.43 -7.83 20.31
N PRO A 128 -11.85 -7.10 21.29
CA PRO A 128 -12.21 -5.71 21.52
C PRO A 128 -12.01 -4.81 20.30
N GLN A 129 -10.88 -4.96 19.60
CA GLN A 129 -10.58 -4.17 18.40
C GLN A 129 -11.53 -4.50 17.25
N ILE A 130 -11.86 -5.78 17.04
CA ILE A 130 -12.85 -6.21 16.04
C ILE A 130 -14.23 -5.65 16.37
N LYS A 131 -14.63 -5.61 17.64
CA LYS A 131 -15.93 -5.03 18.04
C LYS A 131 -16.00 -3.54 17.72
N LEU A 132 -14.94 -2.78 18.01
CA LEU A 132 -14.84 -1.38 17.61
C LEU A 132 -14.85 -1.24 16.08
N ALA A 133 -14.10 -2.08 15.36
CA ALA A 133 -14.08 -2.08 13.89
C ALA A 133 -15.47 -2.32 13.30
N LYS A 134 -16.22 -3.30 13.83
CA LYS A 134 -17.63 -3.56 13.45
C LYS A 134 -18.54 -2.39 13.73
N GLU A 135 -18.36 -1.70 14.85
CA GLU A 135 -19.16 -0.53 15.25
C GLU A 135 -18.95 0.65 14.29
N VAL A 136 -17.70 0.92 13.91
CA VAL A 136 -17.37 2.10 13.10
C VAL A 136 -17.40 1.84 11.60
N ALA A 137 -17.44 0.56 11.16
CA ALA A 137 -17.39 0.18 9.76
C ALA A 137 -18.54 0.79 8.94
N GLN A 138 -18.19 1.62 7.95
CA GLN A 138 -19.17 2.32 7.11
C GLN A 138 -20.14 1.38 6.37
N HIS A 139 -19.65 0.23 5.93
CA HIS A 139 -20.39 -0.74 5.12
C HIS A 139 -20.62 -2.08 5.83
N GLY A 140 -20.45 -2.10 7.15
CA GLY A 140 -20.31 -3.34 7.92
C GLY A 140 -18.94 -3.99 7.72
N LEU A 141 -18.66 -5.02 8.52
CA LEU A 141 -17.40 -5.74 8.51
C LEU A 141 -17.63 -7.25 8.40
N THR A 142 -17.10 -7.82 7.33
CA THR A 142 -17.10 -9.25 7.06
C THR A 142 -15.82 -9.89 7.61
N LEU A 143 -15.94 -10.99 8.34
CA LEU A 143 -14.80 -11.61 9.02
C LEU A 143 -14.58 -13.04 8.52
N MET A 144 -13.35 -13.39 8.17
CA MET A 144 -12.99 -14.77 7.88
C MET A 144 -11.96 -15.30 8.87
N GLY A 145 -12.04 -16.60 9.17
CA GLY A 145 -11.09 -17.32 10.01
C GLY A 145 -10.21 -18.26 9.21
N THR A 146 -8.99 -18.50 9.68
CA THR A 146 -8.07 -19.49 9.10
C THR A 146 -7.12 -20.03 10.17
N PRO A 147 -6.94 -21.36 10.29
CA PRO A 147 -5.95 -21.92 11.20
C PRO A 147 -4.57 -21.99 10.53
N TRP A 148 -3.52 -21.62 11.27
CA TRP A 148 -2.14 -21.95 10.89
C TRP A 148 -1.74 -23.33 11.37
N ASN A 149 -2.31 -23.69 12.52
CA ASN A 149 -2.11 -24.96 13.17
C ASN A 149 -3.49 -25.39 13.65
N THR A 150 -3.97 -26.53 13.18
CA THR A 150 -5.03 -27.20 13.92
C THR A 150 -4.39 -28.02 15.05
N PRO A 151 -4.98 -28.09 16.26
CA PRO A 151 -4.69 -29.19 17.17
C PRO A 151 -4.86 -30.52 16.45
N LYS A 152 -4.18 -31.56 16.91
CA LYS A 152 -4.23 -32.90 16.30
C LYS A 152 -5.65 -33.54 16.25
N TRP A 153 -6.70 -32.85 16.70
CA TRP A 153 -8.06 -33.38 16.87
C TRP A 153 -9.20 -32.33 16.83
N LEU A 154 -9.09 -31.25 16.05
CA LEU A 154 -10.06 -30.13 16.12
C LEU A 154 -11.41 -30.33 15.36
N ASN A 155 -12.45 -29.68 15.90
CA ASN A 155 -13.78 -29.43 15.31
C ASN A 155 -14.07 -27.91 15.30
N ASP A 156 -14.12 -27.30 14.12
CA ASP A 156 -14.09 -25.83 13.92
C ASP A 156 -15.30 -25.05 14.46
N LYS A 157 -16.39 -25.71 14.85
CA LYS A 157 -17.58 -25.01 15.38
C LYS A 157 -17.30 -24.24 16.68
N GLN A 158 -16.34 -24.66 17.50
CA GLN A 158 -16.06 -24.01 18.79
C GLN A 158 -15.47 -22.62 18.62
N PHE A 159 -14.63 -22.43 17.61
CA PHE A 159 -14.14 -21.10 17.23
C PHE A 159 -15.32 -20.19 16.84
N LEU A 160 -16.19 -20.68 15.94
CA LEU A 160 -17.37 -19.95 15.47
C LEU A 160 -18.32 -19.56 16.61
N ASP A 161 -18.73 -20.55 17.42
CA ASP A 161 -19.64 -20.35 18.55
C ASP A 161 -19.00 -19.46 19.63
N GLY A 162 -17.69 -19.63 19.84
CA GLY A 162 -16.92 -18.88 20.80
C GLY A 162 -16.84 -17.38 20.46
N TYR A 163 -16.40 -17.05 19.24
CA TYR A 163 -16.41 -15.66 18.76
C TYR A 163 -17.83 -15.07 18.76
N LYS A 164 -18.84 -15.88 18.40
CA LYS A 164 -20.25 -15.47 18.42
C LYS A 164 -20.73 -15.08 19.83
N LYS A 165 -20.31 -15.80 20.88
CA LYS A 165 -20.61 -15.43 22.29
C LYS A 165 -20.06 -14.05 22.67
N HIS A 166 -19.00 -13.59 22.02
CA HIS A 166 -18.45 -12.25 22.20
C HIS A 166 -19.08 -11.18 21.29
N GLY A 167 -20.08 -11.54 20.47
CA GLY A 167 -20.75 -10.65 19.52
C GLY A 167 -20.04 -10.53 18.16
N VAL A 168 -19.12 -11.45 17.87
CA VAL A 168 -18.34 -11.47 16.63
C VAL A 168 -18.77 -12.68 15.80
N GLU A 169 -19.40 -12.44 14.66
CA GLU A 169 -19.84 -13.50 13.74
C GLU A 169 -18.83 -13.64 12.61
N ILE A 170 -18.51 -14.89 12.26
CA ILE A 170 -17.55 -15.24 11.22
C ILE A 170 -18.34 -15.59 9.95
N TRP A 171 -18.02 -14.93 8.85
CA TRP A 171 -18.66 -15.10 7.54
C TRP A 171 -18.13 -16.31 6.77
N GLY A 172 -16.86 -16.67 6.96
CA GLY A 172 -16.27 -17.81 6.30
C GLY A 172 -14.97 -18.30 6.92
N LEU A 173 -14.58 -19.51 6.52
CA LEU A 173 -13.36 -20.17 6.93
C LEU A 173 -12.56 -20.61 5.71
N THR A 174 -11.25 -20.61 5.82
CA THR A 174 -10.40 -21.49 5.00
C THR A 174 -10.02 -22.71 5.81
N MET A 175 -9.66 -23.79 5.11
CA MET A 175 -9.31 -25.06 5.75
C MET A 175 -8.05 -24.99 6.59
N GLN A 176 -7.03 -24.32 6.07
CA GLN A 176 -5.70 -24.25 6.61
C GLN A 176 -4.96 -23.15 5.85
N ASN A 177 -4.17 -22.35 6.56
CA ASN A 177 -3.23 -21.41 5.96
C ASN A 177 -2.07 -22.16 5.31
N GLU A 178 -1.80 -21.89 4.03
CA GLU A 178 -0.67 -22.42 3.26
C GLU A 178 -0.46 -23.93 3.41
N PRO A 179 -1.46 -24.76 3.11
CA PRO A 179 -1.45 -26.20 3.35
C PRO A 179 -0.33 -26.96 2.63
N MET A 180 0.27 -26.39 1.57
CA MET A 180 1.40 -26.97 0.86
C MET A 180 2.76 -26.53 1.39
N SER A 181 2.82 -25.52 2.27
CA SER A 181 4.08 -25.02 2.82
C SER A 181 4.68 -26.00 3.83
N PHE A 182 5.99 -26.25 3.72
CA PHE A 182 6.73 -27.06 4.71
C PHE A 182 6.86 -26.37 6.08
N SER A 183 6.66 -25.04 6.16
CA SER A 183 6.64 -24.30 7.43
C SER A 183 5.26 -24.30 8.08
N SER A 184 4.19 -24.65 7.36
CA SER A 184 2.92 -24.98 7.99
C SER A 184 3.15 -26.19 8.90
N MET A 185 2.73 -26.13 10.17
CA MET A 185 3.00 -27.25 11.09
C MET A 185 2.13 -28.49 10.76
N GLN A 186 1.29 -28.41 9.72
CA GLN A 186 0.54 -29.51 9.13
C GLN A 186 0.50 -29.40 7.59
N PHE A 187 1.29 -30.23 6.92
CA PHE A 187 1.18 -30.40 5.48
C PHE A 187 -0.15 -31.09 5.13
N LEU A 188 -1.05 -30.37 4.45
CA LEU A 188 -2.33 -30.86 3.97
C LEU A 188 -2.30 -30.90 2.45
N ASN A 189 -2.09 -32.09 1.87
CA ASN A 189 -2.28 -32.23 0.43
C ASN A 189 -3.76 -32.21 0.03
N ALA A 190 -4.02 -31.97 -1.24
CA ALA A 190 -5.38 -31.81 -1.77
C ALA A 190 -6.31 -32.99 -1.50
N SER A 191 -5.79 -34.23 -1.50
CA SER A 191 -6.60 -35.41 -1.20
C SER A 191 -7.00 -35.50 0.27
N ILE A 192 -6.11 -35.07 1.17
CA ILE A 192 -6.41 -35.00 2.61
C ILE A 192 -7.42 -33.89 2.89
N GLU A 193 -7.23 -32.68 2.34
CA GLU A 193 -8.19 -31.58 2.52
C GLU A 193 -9.59 -31.98 2.01
N ARG A 194 -9.68 -32.51 0.78
CA ARG A 194 -10.93 -33.06 0.21
C ARG A 194 -11.59 -34.09 1.14
N ASP A 195 -10.83 -35.09 1.58
CA ASP A 195 -11.36 -36.16 2.41
C ASP A 195 -11.78 -35.67 3.79
N PHE A 196 -11.05 -34.72 4.36
CA PHE A 196 -11.38 -34.11 5.64
C PHE A 196 -12.66 -33.27 5.55
N ILE A 197 -12.81 -32.46 4.50
CA ILE A 197 -14.05 -31.72 4.23
C ILE A 197 -15.24 -32.67 4.14
N LYS A 198 -15.14 -33.73 3.31
CA LYS A 198 -16.31 -34.60 3.05
C LYS A 198 -16.66 -35.52 4.21
N LYS A 199 -15.66 -36.03 4.95
CA LYS A 199 -15.85 -37.04 6.01
C LYS A 199 -16.02 -36.44 7.40
N HIS A 200 -15.47 -35.25 7.66
CA HIS A 200 -15.36 -34.69 9.01
C HIS A 200 -15.91 -33.27 9.10
N LEU A 201 -15.27 -32.29 8.47
CA LEU A 201 -15.58 -30.88 8.72
C LEU A 201 -16.96 -30.49 8.18
N GLY A 202 -17.24 -30.76 6.91
CA GLY A 202 -18.51 -30.40 6.27
C GLY A 202 -19.75 -30.96 7.01
N PRO A 203 -19.79 -32.27 7.34
CA PRO A 203 -20.85 -32.83 8.18
C PRO A 203 -20.94 -32.19 9.57
N SER A 204 -19.81 -31.90 10.21
CA SER A 204 -19.77 -31.30 11.55
C SER A 204 -20.31 -29.87 11.57
N LEU A 205 -19.92 -29.04 10.60
CA LEU A 205 -20.43 -27.69 10.41
C LEU A 205 -21.94 -27.71 10.11
N THR A 206 -22.37 -28.59 9.21
CA THR A 206 -23.79 -28.77 8.87
C THR A 206 -24.62 -29.17 10.10
N LYS A 207 -24.14 -30.13 10.90
CA LYS A 207 -24.78 -30.55 12.16
C LYS A 207 -24.84 -29.41 13.18
N ALA A 208 -23.83 -28.54 13.20
CA ALA A 208 -23.80 -27.34 14.03
C ALA A 208 -24.65 -26.17 13.48
N GLY A 209 -25.28 -26.33 12.31
CA GLY A 209 -26.13 -25.33 11.69
C GLY A 209 -25.41 -24.33 10.80
N TYR A 210 -24.11 -24.53 10.54
CA TYR A 210 -23.27 -23.76 9.60
C TYR A 210 -23.29 -24.43 8.22
N THR A 211 -24.44 -24.37 7.56
CA THR A 211 -24.65 -24.87 6.20
C THR A 211 -24.07 -23.93 5.15
N LYS A 212 -23.91 -24.41 3.90
CA LYS A 212 -23.33 -23.66 2.77
C LYS A 212 -24.01 -22.32 2.47
N ASP A 213 -25.29 -22.16 2.84
CA ASP A 213 -26.05 -20.91 2.72
C ASP A 213 -25.83 -19.92 3.88
N LYS A 214 -25.20 -20.36 4.98
CA LYS A 214 -24.98 -19.57 6.20
C LYS A 214 -23.52 -19.26 6.47
N MET A 215 -22.61 -20.08 5.97
CA MET A 215 -21.17 -19.88 6.15
C MET A 215 -20.42 -20.31 4.90
N ASN A 216 -19.41 -19.52 4.55
CA ASN A 216 -18.55 -19.81 3.42
C ASN A 216 -17.38 -20.71 3.87
N LEU A 217 -17.14 -21.79 3.14
CA LEU A 217 -15.97 -22.64 3.32
C LEU A 217 -15.13 -22.57 2.06
N MET A 218 -13.86 -22.19 2.22
CA MET A 218 -12.92 -21.98 1.13
C MET A 218 -11.81 -23.02 1.19
N VAL A 219 -11.41 -23.52 0.01
CA VAL A 219 -10.29 -24.45 -0.15
C VAL A 219 -9.02 -23.71 -0.56
N TYR A 220 -7.88 -24.40 -0.44
CA TYR A 220 -6.54 -23.97 -0.87
C TYR A 220 -5.83 -22.97 0.06
N ASP A 221 -6.16 -21.67 0.04
CA ASP A 221 -5.52 -20.65 0.92
C ASP A 221 -3.98 -20.69 0.91
N ASP A 222 -3.39 -20.83 -0.29
CA ASP A 222 -1.95 -20.93 -0.53
C ASP A 222 -1.51 -20.06 -1.71
N GLY A 223 -0.20 -20.01 -1.97
CA GLY A 223 0.41 -19.28 -3.07
C GLY A 223 -0.16 -19.63 -4.44
N SER A 224 -0.30 -18.63 -5.31
CA SER A 224 -1.01 -18.72 -6.59
C SER A 224 -0.25 -19.39 -7.75
N ASP A 225 0.60 -20.40 -7.49
CA ASP A 225 1.34 -21.10 -8.54
C ASP A 225 0.37 -21.83 -9.50
N LYS A 226 0.57 -21.62 -10.82
CA LYS A 226 -0.40 -22.06 -11.84
C LYS A 226 -0.79 -23.54 -11.75
N ASN A 227 0.18 -24.44 -11.84
CA ASN A 227 -0.10 -25.88 -11.87
C ASN A 227 -0.53 -26.43 -10.49
N PRO A 228 0.18 -26.12 -9.40
CA PRO A 228 -0.21 -26.55 -8.05
C PRO A 228 -1.63 -26.10 -7.66
N MET A 229 -2.00 -24.85 -7.91
CA MET A 229 -3.33 -24.34 -7.56
C MET A 229 -4.44 -25.06 -8.33
N ILE A 230 -4.31 -25.16 -9.67
CA ILE A 230 -5.34 -25.80 -10.51
C ILE A 230 -5.54 -27.26 -10.09
N GLU A 231 -4.45 -27.98 -9.84
CA GLU A 231 -4.48 -29.38 -9.43
C GLU A 231 -5.16 -29.52 -8.06
N TYR A 232 -4.70 -28.77 -7.06
CA TYR A 232 -5.20 -28.83 -5.69
C TYR A 232 -6.70 -28.56 -5.62
N VAL A 233 -7.12 -27.44 -6.21
CA VAL A 233 -8.53 -27.02 -6.23
C VAL A 233 -9.36 -28.02 -7.03
N THR A 234 -8.85 -28.53 -8.15
CA THR A 234 -9.56 -29.56 -8.92
C THR A 234 -9.77 -30.84 -8.14
N THR A 235 -8.78 -31.31 -7.38
CA THR A 235 -8.93 -32.49 -6.52
C THR A 235 -10.05 -32.30 -5.50
N CYS A 236 -10.17 -31.11 -4.91
CA CYS A 236 -11.21 -30.81 -3.92
C CYS A 236 -12.60 -30.67 -4.56
N LEU A 237 -12.72 -29.91 -5.66
CA LEU A 237 -14.01 -29.54 -6.25
C LEU A 237 -14.59 -30.58 -7.23
N SER A 238 -13.78 -31.49 -7.78
CA SER A 238 -14.27 -32.57 -8.65
C SER A 238 -14.99 -33.70 -7.88
N ASP A 239 -14.74 -33.83 -6.57
CA ASP A 239 -15.45 -34.75 -5.69
C ASP A 239 -16.71 -34.09 -5.13
N LYS A 240 -17.89 -34.54 -5.61
CA LYS A 240 -19.20 -33.97 -5.24
C LYS A 240 -19.49 -34.06 -3.74
N ASP A 241 -18.91 -35.02 -3.02
CA ASP A 241 -19.12 -35.16 -1.58
C ASP A 241 -18.35 -34.12 -0.76
N ALA A 242 -17.24 -33.60 -1.30
CA ALA A 242 -16.55 -32.45 -0.73
C ALA A 242 -17.16 -31.13 -1.24
N ALA A 243 -17.34 -31.00 -2.56
CA ALA A 243 -17.77 -29.76 -3.22
C ALA A 243 -19.12 -29.22 -2.74
N LYS A 244 -20.00 -30.08 -2.23
CA LYS A 244 -21.29 -29.66 -1.63
C LYS A 244 -21.14 -28.78 -0.38
N TYR A 245 -19.98 -28.78 0.27
CA TYR A 245 -19.69 -27.92 1.43
C TYR A 245 -18.87 -26.68 1.08
N VAL A 246 -18.17 -26.66 -0.06
CA VAL A 246 -17.25 -25.59 -0.45
C VAL A 246 -18.00 -24.50 -1.22
N THR A 247 -17.75 -23.23 -0.89
CA THR A 247 -18.32 -22.04 -1.54
C THR A 247 -17.32 -21.25 -2.36
N GLY A 248 -16.01 -21.36 -2.06
CA GLY A 248 -15.01 -20.54 -2.71
C GLY A 248 -13.60 -21.12 -2.70
N ILE A 249 -12.71 -20.41 -3.37
CA ILE A 249 -11.30 -20.74 -3.55
C ILE A 249 -10.47 -19.57 -3.00
N ALA A 250 -9.66 -19.84 -1.99
CA ALA A 250 -8.76 -18.85 -1.38
C ALA A 250 -7.35 -19.00 -1.94
N PHE A 251 -6.60 -17.90 -2.10
CA PHE A 251 -5.21 -17.93 -2.55
C PHE A 251 -4.43 -16.68 -2.11
N HIS A 252 -3.10 -16.75 -2.15
CA HIS A 252 -2.17 -15.71 -1.69
C HIS A 252 -1.44 -15.03 -2.86
N CYS A 253 -0.87 -13.84 -2.63
CA CYS A 253 -0.28 -13.03 -3.72
C CYS A 253 1.20 -13.28 -4.07
N TYR A 254 1.88 -14.18 -3.34
CA TYR A 254 3.34 -14.27 -3.28
C TYR A 254 4.06 -14.80 -4.52
N LEU A 255 3.35 -15.52 -5.41
CA LEU A 255 3.97 -16.27 -6.51
C LEU A 255 3.65 -15.66 -7.88
N SER A 256 4.56 -15.82 -8.84
CA SER A 256 4.48 -15.21 -10.17
C SER A 256 3.49 -15.93 -11.11
N ASN A 257 2.97 -15.22 -12.13
CA ASN A 257 2.06 -15.76 -13.17
C ASN A 257 0.72 -16.36 -12.67
N LYS A 258 0.09 -15.61 -11.76
CA LYS A 258 -1.03 -16.06 -10.91
C LYS A 258 -2.42 -16.07 -11.53
N TYR A 259 -2.68 -15.23 -12.52
CA TYR A 259 -4.06 -15.04 -12.97
C TYR A 259 -4.59 -16.04 -13.98
N PRO A 260 -3.76 -16.62 -14.89
CA PRO A 260 -4.25 -17.66 -15.77
C PRO A 260 -4.83 -18.88 -15.04
N SER A 261 -4.36 -19.19 -13.82
CA SER A 261 -4.96 -20.23 -12.98
C SER A 261 -6.28 -19.81 -12.35
N VAL A 262 -6.39 -18.57 -11.89
CA VAL A 262 -7.63 -18.04 -11.32
C VAL A 262 -8.74 -18.01 -12.39
N ASP A 263 -8.44 -17.51 -13.59
CA ASP A 263 -9.38 -17.51 -14.71
C ASP A 263 -9.80 -18.93 -15.11
N ALA A 264 -8.83 -19.85 -15.27
CA ALA A 264 -9.13 -21.24 -15.62
C ALA A 264 -9.97 -21.96 -14.56
N LEU A 265 -9.75 -21.66 -13.27
CA LEU A 265 -10.55 -22.21 -12.18
C LEU A 265 -11.95 -21.61 -12.14
N HIS A 266 -12.10 -20.31 -12.41
CA HIS A 266 -13.41 -19.69 -12.55
C HIS A 266 -14.20 -20.27 -13.72
N GLU A 267 -13.57 -20.45 -14.90
CA GLU A 267 -14.20 -21.09 -16.06
C GLU A 267 -14.65 -22.53 -15.75
N LYS A 268 -13.86 -23.27 -14.99
CA LYS A 268 -14.14 -24.67 -14.64
C LYS A 268 -15.16 -24.82 -13.50
N TYR A 269 -15.15 -23.91 -12.53
CA TYR A 269 -15.98 -23.93 -11.33
C TYR A 269 -16.65 -22.56 -11.07
N PRO A 270 -17.54 -22.11 -11.97
CA PRO A 270 -18.08 -20.74 -11.94
C PRO A 270 -18.94 -20.44 -10.70
N ASP A 271 -19.49 -21.48 -10.05
CA ASP A 271 -20.28 -21.34 -8.82
C ASP A 271 -19.41 -21.11 -7.57
N ALA A 272 -18.09 -21.36 -7.65
CA ALA A 272 -17.15 -21.08 -6.58
C ALA A 272 -16.53 -19.69 -6.80
N PHE A 273 -16.72 -18.79 -5.84
CA PHE A 273 -16.06 -17.49 -5.90
C PHE A 273 -14.55 -17.65 -5.65
N THR A 274 -13.73 -16.75 -6.18
CA THR A 274 -12.30 -16.69 -5.88
C THR A 274 -12.02 -15.50 -4.97
N MET A 275 -11.10 -15.66 -4.02
CA MET A 275 -10.77 -14.65 -3.02
C MET A 275 -9.28 -14.64 -2.74
N MET A 276 -8.68 -13.46 -2.72
CA MET A 276 -7.30 -13.33 -2.28
C MET A 276 -7.29 -12.98 -0.80
N THR A 277 -6.93 -13.97 0.00
CA THR A 277 -7.09 -14.00 1.45
C THR A 277 -5.85 -13.49 2.18
N GLU A 278 -4.73 -13.38 1.47
CA GLU A 278 -3.49 -12.85 2.02
C GLU A 278 -2.64 -12.22 0.92
N CYS A 279 -2.12 -11.03 1.22
CA CYS A 279 -1.06 -10.44 0.46
C CYS A 279 -0.14 -9.58 1.29
N ASN A 280 1.15 -9.78 1.07
CA ASN A 280 2.20 -8.86 1.46
C ASN A 280 3.15 -8.64 0.27
N GLN A 281 3.55 -7.39 0.05
CA GLN A 281 4.61 -7.05 -0.89
C GLN A 281 5.89 -7.01 -0.05
N ASN A 282 6.74 -8.02 -0.11
CA ASN A 282 8.04 -7.94 0.54
C ASN A 282 8.81 -6.75 -0.06
N SER A 283 9.12 -5.75 0.75
CA SER A 283 10.20 -4.83 0.44
C SER A 283 11.45 -5.66 0.15
N ARG A 284 12.05 -5.44 -1.02
CA ARG A 284 13.32 -6.07 -1.43
C ARG A 284 14.49 -5.72 -0.50
N HIS A 285 14.22 -5.13 0.65
CA HIS A 285 15.16 -4.38 1.48
C HIS A 285 15.34 -4.95 2.88
N ASN A 286 14.55 -5.93 3.34
CA ASN A 286 14.65 -6.42 4.72
C ASN A 286 14.80 -7.92 4.87
N THR A 287 16.02 -8.41 4.61
CA THR A 287 16.47 -9.72 5.08
C THR A 287 17.13 -9.66 6.47
N ASP A 288 17.27 -8.47 7.05
CA ASP A 288 17.90 -8.25 8.36
C ASP A 288 16.85 -7.81 9.41
N PRO A 289 16.62 -8.59 10.49
CA PRO A 289 15.68 -8.24 11.57
C PRO A 289 15.99 -6.94 12.31
N PHE A 290 17.21 -6.43 12.21
CA PHE A 290 17.62 -5.20 12.88
C PHE A 290 17.38 -3.95 12.04
N THR A 291 16.96 -4.11 10.79
CA THR A 291 16.67 -2.96 9.92
C THR A 291 15.22 -2.52 10.12
N PRO A 292 14.97 -1.24 10.45
CA PRO A 292 13.63 -0.76 10.69
C PRO A 292 12.81 -0.66 9.39
N ALA A 293 11.49 -0.62 9.56
CA ALA A 293 10.53 -0.43 8.49
C ALA A 293 10.82 0.83 7.66
N THR A 294 10.83 0.67 6.33
CA THR A 294 10.95 1.79 5.40
C THR A 294 9.64 2.59 5.40
N LEU A 295 9.65 3.74 6.06
CA LEU A 295 8.51 4.65 6.04
C LEU A 295 8.44 5.41 4.71
N GLY A 296 7.23 5.57 4.17
CA GLY A 296 7.03 6.43 3.00
C GLY A 296 7.38 5.81 1.65
N ASP A 297 7.54 4.50 1.57
CA ASP A 297 7.88 3.80 0.32
C ASP A 297 6.74 3.89 -0.73
N TRP A 298 6.99 4.69 -1.78
CA TRP A 298 6.03 4.91 -2.86
C TRP A 298 5.98 3.74 -3.86
N GLU A 299 7.08 3.02 -4.06
CA GLU A 299 7.12 1.86 -4.93
C GLU A 299 6.17 0.79 -4.40
N GLN A 300 6.19 0.58 -3.09
CA GLN A 300 5.25 -0.32 -2.43
C GLN A 300 3.79 0.10 -2.60
N ALA A 301 3.47 1.38 -2.41
CA ALA A 301 2.12 1.89 -2.69
C ALA A 301 1.67 1.54 -4.11
N THR A 302 2.57 1.73 -5.07
CA THR A 302 2.33 1.48 -6.49
C THR A 302 2.15 -0.01 -6.75
N ASN A 303 2.94 -0.88 -6.11
CA ASN A 303 2.83 -2.34 -6.21
C ASN A 303 1.50 -2.84 -5.66
N TYR A 304 1.06 -2.35 -4.48
CA TYR A 304 -0.26 -2.66 -3.94
C TYR A 304 -1.39 -2.16 -4.86
N ALA A 305 -1.32 -0.92 -5.35
CA ALA A 305 -2.35 -0.35 -6.21
C ALA A 305 -2.53 -1.14 -7.53
N ASN A 306 -1.41 -1.50 -8.18
CA ASN A 306 -1.40 -2.31 -9.39
C ASN A 306 -1.90 -3.73 -9.13
N GLN A 307 -1.44 -4.35 -8.04
CA GLN A 307 -1.81 -5.70 -7.72
C GLN A 307 -3.30 -5.83 -7.36
N ILE A 308 -3.90 -4.83 -6.70
CA ILE A 308 -5.36 -4.78 -6.48
C ILE A 308 -6.10 -4.59 -7.80
N ALA A 309 -5.64 -3.68 -8.67
CA ALA A 309 -6.26 -3.43 -9.98
C ALA A 309 -6.36 -4.72 -10.80
N ASP A 310 -5.23 -5.39 -10.92
CA ASP A 310 -4.98 -6.58 -11.72
C ASP A 310 -5.78 -7.78 -11.19
N VAL A 311 -5.75 -8.01 -9.87
CA VAL A 311 -6.55 -9.06 -9.20
C VAL A 311 -8.04 -8.98 -9.53
N PHE A 312 -8.62 -7.77 -9.56
CA PHE A 312 -10.03 -7.61 -9.86
C PHE A 312 -10.38 -7.81 -11.34
N HIS A 313 -9.41 -7.86 -12.25
CA HIS A 313 -9.65 -8.27 -13.63
C HIS A 313 -9.85 -9.79 -13.79
N HIS A 314 -9.49 -10.57 -12.77
CA HIS A 314 -9.43 -12.03 -12.82
C HIS A 314 -10.43 -12.71 -11.88
N TRP A 315 -11.69 -12.26 -11.90
CA TRP A 315 -12.82 -12.86 -11.16
C TRP A 315 -12.74 -12.88 -9.62
N VAL A 316 -11.72 -12.23 -9.05
CA VAL A 316 -11.51 -12.20 -7.60
C VAL A 316 -12.52 -11.30 -6.92
N SER A 317 -13.16 -11.82 -5.88
CA SER A 317 -14.28 -11.19 -5.17
C SER A 317 -13.86 -10.46 -3.89
N GLY A 318 -12.62 -10.59 -3.43
CA GLY A 318 -12.14 -9.91 -2.23
C GLY A 318 -10.61 -9.90 -2.14
N TRP A 319 -10.09 -8.94 -1.37
CA TRP A 319 -8.66 -8.69 -1.24
C TRP A 319 -8.28 -8.38 0.20
N ILE A 320 -7.31 -9.09 0.77
CA ILE A 320 -6.88 -8.92 2.15
C ILE A 320 -5.35 -8.73 2.19
N ALA A 321 -4.90 -7.58 2.69
CA ALA A 321 -3.51 -7.35 3.08
C ALA A 321 -3.15 -8.20 4.30
N TRP A 322 -1.85 -8.37 4.55
CA TRP A 322 -1.40 -9.16 5.68
C TRP A 322 -1.65 -8.49 7.03
N ASN A 323 -0.64 -7.85 7.61
CA ASN A 323 -0.79 -7.23 8.93
C ASN A 323 -1.47 -5.86 8.82
N LEU A 324 -2.50 -5.62 9.65
CA LEU A 324 -3.07 -4.29 9.84
C LEU A 324 -2.02 -3.28 10.32
N ALA A 325 -1.15 -3.68 11.24
CA ALA A 325 -0.11 -2.83 11.75
C ALA A 325 1.06 -3.68 12.25
N LEU A 326 2.27 -3.13 12.24
CA LEU A 326 3.42 -3.69 12.95
C LEU A 326 4.19 -2.57 13.63
N ASP A 327 5.15 -2.91 14.49
CA ASP A 327 6.08 -1.92 15.03
C ASP A 327 7.11 -1.47 13.96
N THR A 328 8.01 -0.58 14.37
CA THR A 328 9.09 -0.06 13.51
C THR A 328 10.09 -1.11 13.03
N PHE A 329 10.00 -2.37 13.47
CA PHE A 329 10.87 -3.47 13.06
C PHE A 329 10.09 -4.67 12.49
N GLY A 330 8.76 -4.57 12.36
CA GLY A 330 7.91 -5.65 11.87
C GLY A 330 7.54 -6.71 12.90
N HIS A 331 7.68 -6.43 14.20
CA HIS A 331 7.44 -7.38 15.30
C HIS A 331 6.02 -7.31 15.90
N PRO A 332 5.64 -8.29 16.74
CA PRO A 332 6.27 -9.60 16.93
C PRO A 332 6.20 -10.46 15.67
N ASN A 333 7.33 -11.05 15.28
CA ASN A 333 7.42 -12.00 14.18
C ASN A 333 8.54 -13.00 14.48
N LYS A 334 8.21 -14.30 14.47
CA LYS A 334 9.15 -15.39 14.73
C LYS A 334 10.16 -15.60 13.60
N ASP A 335 9.76 -15.33 12.37
CA ASP A 335 10.57 -15.56 11.18
C ASP A 335 11.55 -14.43 10.92
N LEU A 336 11.45 -13.32 11.68
CA LEU A 336 12.33 -12.15 11.54
C LEU A 336 12.32 -11.57 10.11
N LYS A 337 11.24 -11.83 9.36
CA LYS A 337 11.01 -11.36 8.00
C LYS A 337 10.00 -10.23 8.02
N MET A 338 10.45 -9.01 7.80
CA MET A 338 9.55 -7.87 7.82
C MET A 338 8.50 -7.99 6.69
N SER A 339 7.23 -7.85 7.06
CA SER A 339 6.17 -7.49 6.11
C SER A 339 5.95 -6.00 6.12
N ASP A 340 5.29 -5.49 5.08
CA ASP A 340 5.09 -4.06 4.90
C ASP A 340 3.64 -3.68 5.23
N PRO A 341 3.34 -3.34 6.50
CA PRO A 341 2.00 -3.04 6.92
C PRO A 341 1.58 -1.66 6.39
N PRO A 342 0.27 -1.42 6.22
CA PRO A 342 -0.19 -0.09 5.86
C PRO A 342 0.00 0.93 7.00
N LEU A 343 0.05 0.48 8.26
CA LEU A 343 0.41 1.32 9.41
C LEU A 343 1.63 0.77 10.16
N VAL A 344 2.52 1.67 10.58
CA VAL A 344 3.67 1.36 11.45
C VAL A 344 3.47 2.05 12.79
N ILE A 345 3.61 1.32 13.91
CA ILE A 345 3.43 1.81 15.27
C ILE A 345 4.78 2.10 15.93
N ASP A 346 4.94 3.30 16.48
CA ASP A 346 6.02 3.62 17.42
C ASP A 346 5.41 3.87 18.81
N ALA A 347 5.28 2.79 19.57
CA ALA A 347 4.71 2.82 20.91
C ALA A 347 5.54 3.66 21.89
N LYS A 348 6.86 3.75 21.69
CA LYS A 348 7.77 4.50 22.55
C LYS A 348 7.49 6.00 22.45
N ASN A 349 7.27 6.49 21.22
CA ASN A 349 6.92 7.89 20.96
C ASN A 349 5.40 8.15 21.00
N LYS A 350 4.59 7.11 21.17
CA LYS A 350 3.11 7.18 21.18
C LYS A 350 2.55 7.73 19.86
N GLU A 351 3.13 7.30 18.75
CA GLU A 351 2.76 7.73 17.41
C GLU A 351 2.60 6.53 16.48
N TYR A 352 1.97 6.76 15.34
CA TYR A 352 1.89 5.79 14.25
C TYR A 352 1.94 6.49 12.90
N PHE A 353 2.46 5.79 11.90
CA PHE A 353 2.68 6.30 10.56
C PHE A 353 1.75 5.61 9.58
N LYS A 354 1.07 6.41 8.75
CA LYS A 354 0.29 5.91 7.61
C LYS A 354 1.21 5.81 6.40
N ASN A 355 1.60 4.60 6.04
CA ASN A 355 2.45 4.38 4.87
C ASN A 355 1.67 4.67 3.57
N PRO A 356 2.35 4.94 2.43
CA PRO A 356 1.67 5.19 1.17
C PRO A 356 0.71 4.08 0.73
N ASN A 357 1.03 2.80 1.01
CA ASN A 357 0.17 1.65 0.74
C ASN A 357 -1.18 1.70 1.49
N PHE A 358 -1.27 2.35 2.66
CA PHE A 358 -2.57 2.64 3.32
C PHE A 358 -3.52 3.39 2.39
N TYR A 359 -3.01 4.42 1.72
CA TYR A 359 -3.80 5.22 0.79
C TYR A 359 -4.05 4.48 -0.53
N ALA A 360 -3.09 3.67 -1.00
CA ALA A 360 -3.26 2.83 -2.18
C ALA A 360 -4.42 1.83 -2.01
N ILE A 361 -4.46 1.11 -0.89
CA ILE A 361 -5.56 0.19 -0.57
C ILE A 361 -6.86 0.98 -0.34
N GLY A 362 -6.77 2.18 0.25
CA GLY A 362 -7.90 3.05 0.50
C GLY A 362 -8.62 3.55 -0.75
N HIS A 363 -7.93 3.73 -1.89
CA HIS A 363 -8.55 4.05 -3.18
C HIS A 363 -9.53 2.97 -3.67
N TYR A 364 -9.41 1.75 -3.17
CA TYR A 364 -10.37 0.69 -3.44
C TYR A 364 -11.35 0.52 -2.28
N SER A 365 -10.85 0.26 -1.07
CA SER A 365 -11.68 -0.06 0.10
C SER A 365 -12.69 1.05 0.47
N LYS A 366 -12.30 2.32 0.34
CA LYS A 366 -13.17 3.46 0.72
C LYS A 366 -14.34 3.66 -0.24
N PHE A 367 -14.12 3.37 -1.52
CA PHE A 367 -15.05 3.74 -2.59
C PHE A 367 -15.80 2.52 -3.17
N VAL A 368 -15.21 1.33 -3.11
CA VAL A 368 -15.81 0.08 -3.58
C VAL A 368 -16.52 -0.62 -2.43
N ALA A 369 -17.78 -0.25 -2.20
CA ALA A 369 -18.59 -0.85 -1.14
C ALA A 369 -18.85 -2.36 -1.40
N PRO A 370 -18.93 -3.19 -0.34
CA PRO A 370 -19.42 -4.57 -0.43
C PRO A 370 -20.73 -4.67 -1.23
N GLY A 371 -20.81 -5.67 -2.10
CA GLY A 371 -21.93 -5.87 -3.01
C GLY A 371 -21.79 -5.18 -4.37
N SER A 372 -20.79 -4.31 -4.54
CA SER A 372 -20.41 -3.78 -5.86
C SER A 372 -20.14 -4.92 -6.85
N HIS A 373 -20.40 -4.69 -8.13
CA HIS A 373 -19.94 -5.59 -9.19
C HIS A 373 -18.82 -4.91 -9.99
N ARG A 374 -17.79 -5.67 -10.38
CA ARG A 374 -16.89 -5.18 -11.43
C ARG A 374 -17.69 -5.05 -12.73
N VAL A 375 -17.50 -3.94 -13.44
CA VAL A 375 -18.10 -3.68 -14.75
C VAL A 375 -17.02 -3.54 -15.81
N GLU A 376 -17.43 -3.52 -17.07
CA GLU A 376 -16.48 -3.42 -18.18
C GLU A 376 -16.04 -1.98 -18.39
N LEU A 377 -14.72 -1.81 -18.58
CA LEU A 377 -14.10 -0.54 -18.94
C LEU A 377 -13.09 -0.82 -20.05
N THR A 378 -13.48 -0.53 -21.30
CA THR A 378 -12.63 -0.78 -22.47
C THR A 378 -11.48 0.22 -22.47
N ALA A 379 -10.25 -0.29 -22.39
CA ALA A 379 -9.02 0.48 -22.21
C ALA A 379 -7.83 -0.20 -22.90
N SER A 380 -6.78 0.56 -23.21
CA SER A 380 -5.47 0.02 -23.64
C SER A 380 -4.53 -0.29 -22.47
N THR A 381 -4.85 0.16 -21.26
CA THR A 381 -4.16 -0.12 -19.99
C THR A 381 -5.19 -0.57 -18.94
N THR A 382 -4.78 -1.10 -17.78
CA THR A 382 -5.66 -1.83 -16.83
C THR A 382 -6.18 -0.97 -15.65
N PRO A 383 -7.34 -0.29 -15.78
CA PRO A 383 -8.06 0.30 -14.65
C PRO A 383 -9.10 -0.65 -14.04
N GLY A 384 -9.31 -0.57 -12.73
CA GLY A 384 -10.44 -1.23 -12.07
C GLY A 384 -11.72 -0.38 -12.20
N SER A 385 -12.86 -0.99 -12.55
CA SER A 385 -14.15 -0.30 -12.59
C SER A 385 -15.25 -1.08 -11.88
N PHE A 386 -15.97 -0.40 -11.00
CA PHE A 386 -16.89 -1.00 -10.04
C PHE A 386 -18.20 -0.23 -10.00
N LYS A 387 -19.30 -0.92 -9.75
CA LYS A 387 -20.64 -0.32 -9.64
C LYS A 387 -21.23 -0.59 -8.24
N PRO A 388 -20.98 0.27 -7.24
CA PRO A 388 -21.73 0.30 -6.00
C PRO A 388 -23.10 0.95 -6.24
N ASP A 389 -24.19 0.26 -5.91
CA ASP A 389 -25.56 0.80 -6.02
C ASP A 389 -25.84 1.54 -7.35
N ASN A 390 -26.08 2.86 -7.28
CA ASN A 390 -26.36 3.74 -8.42
C ASN A 390 -25.15 4.59 -8.85
N SER A 391 -23.96 4.37 -8.29
CA SER A 391 -22.73 5.07 -8.66
C SER A 391 -21.78 4.15 -9.44
N VAL A 392 -20.68 4.73 -9.93
CA VAL A 392 -19.58 4.03 -10.57
C VAL A 392 -18.28 4.55 -9.98
N VAL A 393 -17.36 3.64 -9.66
CA VAL A 393 -16.02 3.94 -9.18
C VAL A 393 -15.03 3.43 -10.22
N ILE A 394 -14.10 4.29 -10.63
CA ILE A 394 -13.00 3.95 -11.52
C ILE A 394 -11.72 4.28 -10.76
N VAL A 395 -10.85 3.30 -10.60
CA VAL A 395 -9.54 3.48 -9.97
C VAL A 395 -8.47 3.39 -11.05
N LEU A 396 -7.66 4.45 -11.14
CA LEU A 396 -6.60 4.61 -12.14
C LEU A 396 -5.25 4.66 -11.43
N VAL A 397 -4.30 3.87 -11.92
CA VAL A 397 -2.93 3.84 -11.39
C VAL A 397 -1.98 4.27 -12.50
N ASN A 398 -1.23 5.36 -12.27
CA ASN A 398 -0.12 5.75 -13.12
C ASN A 398 1.19 5.50 -12.36
N SER A 399 1.89 4.42 -12.71
CA SER A 399 3.20 4.07 -12.15
C SER A 399 4.36 4.73 -12.89
N GLY A 400 4.09 5.35 -14.05
CA GLY A 400 5.08 5.98 -14.89
C GLY A 400 5.42 7.40 -14.44
N ALA A 401 6.60 7.87 -14.84
CA ALA A 401 7.01 9.25 -14.63
C ALA A 401 6.30 10.25 -15.56
N VAL A 402 5.58 9.77 -16.57
CA VAL A 402 4.95 10.58 -17.61
C VAL A 402 3.48 10.80 -17.27
N ALA A 403 3.06 12.06 -17.37
CA ALA A 403 1.67 12.45 -17.29
C ALA A 403 0.91 11.94 -18.53
N HIS A 404 -0.29 11.39 -18.34
CA HIS A 404 -1.14 11.01 -19.45
C HIS A 404 -2.42 11.85 -19.46
N ASP A 405 -2.78 12.38 -20.62
CA ASP A 405 -4.13 12.87 -20.84
C ASP A 405 -5.07 11.69 -21.03
N MET A 406 -6.22 11.73 -20.36
CA MET A 406 -7.21 10.67 -20.44
C MET A 406 -8.63 11.20 -20.66
N THR A 407 -9.43 10.45 -21.40
CA THR A 407 -10.89 10.67 -21.50
C THR A 407 -11.63 9.46 -20.98
N ILE A 408 -12.55 9.65 -20.04
CA ILE A 408 -13.51 8.62 -19.61
C ILE A 408 -14.86 8.89 -20.29
N LYS A 409 -15.41 7.89 -20.97
CA LYS A 409 -16.71 7.94 -21.63
C LYS A 409 -17.72 7.08 -20.87
N ASP A 410 -18.82 7.68 -20.43
CA ASP A 410 -20.02 6.98 -19.96
C ASP A 410 -21.15 7.23 -20.96
N PRO A 411 -21.64 6.20 -21.68
CA PRO A 411 -22.72 6.36 -22.65
C PRO A 411 -23.98 7.07 -22.12
N ALA A 412 -24.25 6.99 -20.83
CA ALA A 412 -25.41 7.63 -20.22
C ALA A 412 -25.18 9.11 -19.81
N HIS A 413 -23.92 9.52 -19.61
CA HIS A 413 -23.60 10.81 -19.00
C HIS A 413 -22.70 11.72 -19.84
N GLY A 414 -22.02 11.19 -20.86
CA GLY A 414 -21.10 11.94 -21.72
C GLY A 414 -19.65 11.53 -21.51
N LYS A 415 -18.73 12.50 -21.61
CA LYS A 415 -17.28 12.28 -21.50
C LYS A 415 -16.68 13.21 -20.45
N VAL A 416 -15.55 12.83 -19.85
CA VAL A 416 -14.78 13.72 -18.97
C VAL A 416 -13.30 13.60 -19.36
N ASP A 417 -12.65 14.74 -19.55
CA ASP A 417 -11.22 14.81 -19.81
C ASP A 417 -10.47 15.05 -18.49
N ILE A 418 -9.43 14.25 -18.27
CA ILE A 418 -8.49 14.35 -17.17
C ILE A 418 -7.16 14.73 -17.82
N LEU A 419 -6.80 16.02 -17.74
CA LEU A 419 -5.57 16.54 -18.31
C LEU A 419 -4.42 16.39 -17.31
N ASN A 420 -3.23 16.06 -17.81
CA ASN A 420 -2.04 15.87 -16.98
C ASN A 420 -2.30 14.93 -15.78
N ALA A 421 -2.92 13.76 -16.01
CA ALA A 421 -3.02 12.73 -14.98
C ALA A 421 -1.61 12.23 -14.66
N SER A 422 -0.98 12.94 -13.74
CA SER A 422 0.44 12.92 -13.48
C SER A 422 0.64 12.68 -12.01
N ILE A 423 1.72 11.98 -11.70
CA ILE A 423 2.42 12.23 -10.46
C ILE A 423 3.05 13.61 -10.65
N GLU A 424 2.38 14.71 -10.26
CA GLU A 424 3.09 15.98 -10.11
C GLU A 424 4.26 15.67 -9.18
N LYS A 425 5.52 15.73 -9.59
CA LYS A 425 6.65 15.78 -8.65
C LYS A 425 6.73 17.19 -8.08
N LYS A 426 5.80 17.55 -7.19
CA LYS A 426 6.13 18.55 -6.17
C LYS A 426 7.00 17.84 -5.13
N HIS A 427 8.22 18.32 -4.92
CA HIS A 427 9.08 17.77 -3.90
C HIS A 427 8.39 17.88 -2.52
N LEU A 428 7.72 16.82 -2.08
CA LEU A 428 7.47 16.63 -0.66
C LEU A 428 8.73 15.98 -0.10
N GLY A 429 9.49 16.78 0.64
CA GLY A 429 10.66 16.34 1.36
C GLY A 429 10.32 15.19 2.28
N SER A 430 11.04 14.09 2.14
CA SER A 430 11.13 13.05 3.15
C SER A 430 11.92 13.60 4.35
N ALA A 431 11.26 14.44 5.15
CA ALA A 431 11.68 14.70 6.51
C ALA A 431 11.35 13.46 7.34
N LEU A 432 12.21 12.44 7.30
CA LEU A 432 12.39 11.37 8.31
C LEU A 432 13.59 10.49 7.88
N ALA A 433 14.80 10.96 8.17
CA ALA A 433 16.00 10.14 8.27
C ALA A 433 17.02 10.90 9.12
N LYS A 434 16.83 10.86 10.45
CA LYS A 434 17.88 11.29 11.37
C LYS A 434 18.79 10.11 11.65
N ALA A 435 20.06 10.35 11.30
CA ALA A 435 21.28 9.61 11.60
C ALA A 435 21.53 8.36 10.74
N GLU A 436 22.66 8.41 10.00
CA GLU A 436 23.37 7.31 9.31
C GLU A 436 23.24 7.15 7.78
N ARG A 437 22.69 8.12 7.03
CA ARG A 437 22.85 8.19 5.56
C ARG A 437 23.05 9.63 5.04
N PRO A 438 23.79 9.85 3.92
CA PRO A 438 23.75 11.10 3.18
C PRO A 438 22.30 11.47 2.87
N ARG A 439 21.91 12.70 3.17
CA ARG A 439 20.51 13.09 3.14
C ARG A 439 20.13 13.54 1.73
N LEU A 440 19.55 12.61 0.97
CA LEU A 440 19.17 12.84 -0.42
C LEU A 440 18.15 13.99 -0.54
N GLY A 441 18.39 14.91 -1.47
CA GLY A 441 17.40 15.94 -1.82
C GLY A 441 17.25 17.09 -0.82
N ILE A 442 18.12 17.22 0.19
CA ILE A 442 18.00 18.32 1.17
C ILE A 442 18.40 19.67 0.58
N TRP A 443 17.44 20.60 0.60
CA TRP A 443 17.63 21.97 0.14
C TRP A 443 18.74 22.70 0.89
N ASP A 444 18.81 22.54 2.21
CA ASP A 444 19.76 23.26 3.06
C ASP A 444 21.20 23.12 2.57
N SER A 445 21.65 21.89 2.26
CA SER A 445 23.00 21.61 1.75
C SER A 445 23.29 22.34 0.43
N GLY A 446 22.33 22.37 -0.50
CA GLY A 446 22.48 23.11 -1.75
C GLY A 446 22.46 24.63 -1.54
N SER A 447 21.61 25.11 -0.64
CA SER A 447 21.50 26.53 -0.30
C SER A 447 22.77 27.06 0.38
N ASP A 448 23.40 26.25 1.22
CA ASP A 448 24.65 26.60 1.90
C ASP A 448 25.82 26.68 0.91
N TYR A 449 25.86 25.81 -0.10
CA TYR A 449 26.82 25.88 -1.19
C TYR A 449 26.70 27.19 -1.98
N VAL A 450 25.48 27.54 -2.39
CA VAL A 450 25.23 28.80 -3.11
C VAL A 450 25.65 30.00 -2.27
N ARG A 451 25.32 30.00 -0.97
CA ARG A 451 25.72 31.08 -0.06
C ARG A 451 27.23 31.19 0.06
N GLN A 452 27.93 30.08 0.27
CA GLN A 452 29.39 30.07 0.40
C GLN A 452 30.07 30.52 -0.89
N ILE A 453 29.68 29.98 -2.05
CA ILE A 453 30.25 30.38 -3.35
C ILE A 453 30.06 31.88 -3.61
N ILE A 454 28.85 32.41 -3.36
CA ILE A 454 28.57 33.85 -3.52
C ILE A 454 29.37 34.68 -2.52
N ASP A 455 29.48 34.24 -1.27
CA ASP A 455 30.21 34.97 -0.23
C ASP A 455 31.71 34.97 -0.52
N ASP A 456 32.28 33.85 -0.94
CA ASP A 456 33.67 33.73 -1.39
C ASP A 456 33.96 34.66 -2.56
N PHE A 457 33.10 34.70 -3.58
CA PHE A 457 33.24 35.61 -4.72
C PHE A 457 33.08 37.09 -4.33
N LYS A 458 32.29 37.40 -3.29
CA LYS A 458 32.24 38.75 -2.71
C LYS A 458 33.55 39.13 -2.02
N HIS A 459 34.28 38.15 -1.50
CA HIS A 459 35.55 38.29 -0.79
C HIS A 459 36.76 37.93 -1.66
N TYR A 460 36.68 38.23 -2.97
CA TYR A 460 37.81 38.16 -3.91
C TYR A 460 38.36 36.75 -4.19
N VAL A 461 37.67 35.69 -3.77
CA VAL A 461 37.98 34.33 -4.20
C VAL A 461 37.63 34.21 -5.69
N SER A 462 38.57 33.70 -6.50
CA SER A 462 38.45 33.69 -7.97
C SER A 462 38.06 32.32 -8.55
N GLY A 463 37.77 31.34 -7.70
CA GLY A 463 37.40 30.00 -8.14
C GLY A 463 36.93 29.13 -6.98
N TRP A 464 36.18 28.08 -7.31
CA TRP A 464 35.64 27.14 -6.34
C TRP A 464 35.74 25.72 -6.89
N VAL A 465 36.09 24.75 -6.05
CA VAL A 465 36.24 23.34 -6.43
C VAL A 465 35.48 22.50 -5.41
N GLU A 466 34.62 21.62 -5.91
CA GLU A 466 34.04 20.56 -5.10
C GLU A 466 35.10 19.50 -4.81
N TRP A 467 35.22 19.13 -3.54
CA TRP A 467 36.18 18.15 -3.06
C TRP A 467 35.81 16.72 -3.46
N ASN A 468 34.53 16.35 -3.40
CA ASN A 468 34.02 15.03 -3.75
C ASN A 468 32.81 15.12 -4.69
N LEU A 469 33.00 14.82 -5.97
CA LEU A 469 31.91 14.87 -6.95
C LEU A 469 30.87 13.76 -6.78
N ALA A 470 31.29 12.60 -6.28
CA ALA A 470 30.42 11.45 -6.12
C ALA A 470 30.81 10.58 -4.91
N LEU A 471 29.80 10.12 -4.16
CA LEU A 471 29.92 9.13 -3.09
C LEU A 471 28.79 8.11 -3.23
N ASN A 472 28.86 6.97 -2.57
CA ASN A 472 27.75 6.02 -2.54
C ASN A 472 26.68 6.41 -1.52
N VAL A 473 25.58 5.65 -1.45
CA VAL A 473 24.45 5.88 -0.52
C VAL A 473 24.81 5.81 0.98
N PHE A 474 26.06 5.52 1.32
CA PHE A 474 26.60 5.53 2.68
C PHE A 474 27.70 6.59 2.89
N GLY A 475 27.95 7.45 1.89
CA GLY A 475 29.02 8.45 1.95
C GLY A 475 30.42 7.86 1.73
N ASN A 476 30.52 6.68 1.13
CA ASN A 476 31.77 5.98 0.85
C ASN A 476 32.21 6.11 -0.62
N PRO A 477 33.50 5.93 -0.95
CA PRO A 477 34.59 5.55 -0.06
C PRO A 477 35.04 6.69 0.85
N ASN A 478 34.96 6.49 2.16
CA ASN A 478 35.50 7.42 3.15
C ASN A 478 36.30 6.66 4.21
N LYS A 479 37.61 6.90 4.26
CA LYS A 479 38.54 6.24 5.19
C LYS A 479 38.17 6.49 6.66
N ASP A 480 37.71 7.69 6.98
CA ASP A 480 37.41 8.08 8.35
C ASP A 480 36.07 7.53 8.85
N LYS A 481 35.33 6.83 7.98
CA LYS A 481 33.98 6.30 8.22
C LYS A 481 33.00 7.36 8.75
N LYS A 482 33.32 8.63 8.51
CA LYS A 482 32.43 9.76 8.81
C LYS A 482 31.41 9.89 7.70
N MET A 483 30.20 10.28 8.05
CA MET A 483 29.18 10.57 7.06
C MET A 483 29.62 11.79 6.23
N ALA A 484 29.83 11.60 4.94
CA ALA A 484 30.15 12.64 3.98
C ALA A 484 29.05 12.69 2.91
N ASP A 485 28.76 13.90 2.42
CA ASP A 485 27.78 14.13 1.35
C ASP A 485 28.51 14.47 0.04
N ALA A 486 27.81 14.35 -1.09
CA ALA A 486 28.35 14.69 -2.40
C ALA A 486 27.24 15.17 -3.35
N PRO A 487 27.58 15.97 -4.38
CA PRO A 487 26.63 16.35 -5.41
C PRO A 487 25.99 15.17 -6.14
N LEU A 488 26.75 14.10 -6.37
CA LEU A 488 26.22 12.86 -6.92
C LEU A 488 26.28 11.76 -5.86
N ILE A 489 25.16 11.07 -5.67
CA ILE A 489 25.11 9.87 -4.85
C ILE A 489 24.90 8.66 -5.76
N ILE A 490 25.84 7.73 -5.76
CA ILE A 490 25.83 6.54 -6.60
C ILE A 490 25.26 5.38 -5.80
N ASP A 491 24.16 4.83 -6.28
CA ASP A 491 23.59 3.60 -5.76
C ASP A 491 24.03 2.43 -6.63
N VAL A 492 25.12 1.81 -6.21
CA VAL A 492 25.75 0.71 -6.96
C VAL A 492 24.81 -0.49 -7.00
N ASP A 493 24.06 -0.74 -5.92
CA ASP A 493 23.20 -1.91 -5.77
C ASP A 493 21.97 -1.78 -6.68
N ASN A 494 21.38 -0.60 -6.73
CA ASN A 494 20.24 -0.32 -7.60
C ASN A 494 20.64 0.10 -9.03
N LYS A 495 21.94 0.27 -9.30
CA LYS A 495 22.48 0.79 -10.57
C LYS A 495 21.93 2.18 -10.92
N GLU A 496 21.69 2.99 -9.89
CA GLU A 496 21.16 4.33 -10.02
C GLU A 496 22.18 5.37 -9.56
N TYR A 497 21.92 6.63 -9.92
CA TYR A 497 22.62 7.74 -9.32
C TYR A 497 21.65 8.90 -9.09
N TYR A 498 21.85 9.61 -8.00
CA TYR A 498 21.04 10.75 -7.59
C TYR A 498 21.84 12.03 -7.74
N LYS A 499 21.20 13.08 -8.25
CA LYS A 499 21.72 14.45 -8.26
C LYS A 499 21.17 15.17 -7.05
N ASN A 500 22.02 15.44 -6.06
CA ASN A 500 21.65 16.21 -4.89
C ASN A 500 21.52 17.71 -5.24
N PRO A 501 20.84 18.54 -4.41
CA PRO A 501 20.74 19.98 -4.63
C PRO A 501 22.09 20.68 -4.82
N GLN A 502 23.16 20.18 -4.19
CA GLN A 502 24.55 20.64 -4.42
C GLN A 502 24.98 20.55 -5.89
N PHE A 503 24.55 19.50 -6.62
CA PHE A 503 24.84 19.34 -8.05
C PHE A 503 24.26 20.48 -8.87
N TYR A 504 22.99 20.82 -8.59
CA TYR A 504 22.32 21.93 -9.27
C TYR A 504 22.90 23.28 -8.84
N ALA A 505 23.17 23.46 -7.54
CA ALA A 505 23.79 24.65 -6.98
C ALA A 505 25.13 24.96 -7.65
N ILE A 506 26.05 24.01 -7.70
CA ILE A 506 27.33 24.17 -8.42
C ILE A 506 27.08 24.39 -9.91
N GLY A 507 26.10 23.69 -10.49
CA GLY A 507 25.70 23.81 -11.89
C GLY A 507 25.30 25.23 -12.30
N HIS A 508 24.63 25.99 -11.43
CA HIS A 508 24.28 27.39 -11.70
C HIS A 508 25.54 28.26 -11.89
N PHE A 509 26.59 28.04 -11.11
CA PHE A 509 27.84 28.80 -11.26
C PHE A 509 28.68 28.26 -12.42
N SER A 510 28.93 26.96 -12.46
CA SER A 510 29.82 26.36 -13.45
C SER A 510 29.30 26.47 -14.89
N LYS A 511 27.98 26.52 -15.09
CA LYS A 511 27.38 26.64 -16.42
C LYS A 511 27.29 28.08 -16.91
N PHE A 512 27.09 29.04 -16.01
CA PHE A 512 26.70 30.40 -16.40
C PHE A 512 27.73 31.49 -16.01
N VAL A 513 28.67 31.18 -15.12
CA VAL A 513 29.84 32.03 -14.85
C VAL A 513 31.01 31.51 -15.68
N ALA A 514 31.21 32.11 -16.85
CA ALA A 514 32.28 31.72 -17.76
C ALA A 514 33.66 32.13 -17.21
N PRO A 515 34.77 31.50 -17.67
CA PRO A 515 36.11 32.00 -17.44
C PRO A 515 36.23 33.49 -17.81
N ASP A 516 37.08 34.22 -17.07
CA ASP A 516 37.29 35.67 -17.22
C ASP A 516 36.07 36.57 -16.90
N SER A 517 34.98 36.01 -16.39
CA SER A 517 33.85 36.80 -15.88
C SER A 517 34.32 37.72 -14.74
N VAL A 518 33.90 38.99 -14.78
CA VAL A 518 34.19 39.97 -13.74
C VAL A 518 32.95 40.19 -12.89
N ARG A 519 33.10 40.10 -11.56
CA ARG A 519 32.03 40.43 -10.64
C ARG A 519 31.69 41.92 -10.73
N VAL A 520 30.47 42.24 -11.14
CA VAL A 520 29.93 43.60 -11.12
C VAL A 520 29.30 43.93 -9.77
N GLN A 521 29.28 45.21 -9.41
CA GLN A 521 28.65 45.66 -8.18
C GLN A 521 27.12 45.65 -8.32
N LEU A 522 26.43 45.02 -7.37
CA LEU A 522 24.98 45.12 -7.21
C LEU A 522 24.68 46.12 -6.08
N THR A 523 23.79 47.08 -6.35
CA THR A 523 23.29 48.03 -5.33
C THR A 523 21.79 47.84 -5.18
N GLY A 524 21.29 47.57 -3.97
CA GLY A 524 19.86 47.30 -3.75
C GLY A 524 19.47 47.15 -2.29
N ILE A 525 18.17 47.34 -2.00
CA ILE A 525 17.57 47.15 -0.68
C ILE A 525 17.26 45.66 -0.52
N ARG A 526 17.90 45.01 0.46
CA ARG A 526 17.60 43.62 0.81
C ARG A 526 16.35 43.60 1.70
N PRO A 527 15.35 42.72 1.48
CA PRO A 527 14.24 42.58 2.42
C PRO A 527 14.76 42.21 3.82
N PRO A 528 14.08 42.61 4.92
CA PRO A 528 14.45 42.23 6.27
C PRO A 528 14.54 40.69 6.38
N GLY A 529 15.71 40.15 6.75
CA GLY A 529 15.97 38.69 6.77
C GLY A 529 16.67 38.13 5.51
N GLY A 530 16.77 38.91 4.43
CA GLY A 530 17.39 38.50 3.18
C GLY A 530 16.50 37.67 2.25
N LEU A 531 17.02 37.27 1.09
CA LEU A 531 16.42 36.24 0.21
C LEU A 531 16.60 34.81 0.79
N ASN A 532 16.62 34.68 2.12
CA ASN A 532 16.86 33.43 2.84
C ASN A 532 15.56 32.83 3.39
N ASP A 533 14.42 33.30 2.92
CA ASP A 533 13.09 32.87 3.39
C ASP A 533 12.57 31.69 2.54
N ALA A 534 11.79 30.81 3.17
CA ALA A 534 11.01 29.80 2.47
C ALA A 534 9.84 30.40 1.67
N ASN A 535 9.55 31.68 1.89
CA ASN A 535 8.51 32.42 1.18
C ASN A 535 9.03 32.98 -0.15
N PRO A 536 8.17 33.01 -1.19
CA PRO A 536 8.49 33.71 -2.44
C PRO A 536 8.71 35.22 -2.23
N VAL A 537 9.54 35.82 -3.08
CA VAL A 537 9.86 37.24 -3.06
C VAL A 537 9.81 37.80 -4.47
N ASP A 538 9.11 38.92 -4.65
CA ASP A 538 9.20 39.70 -5.89
C ASP A 538 10.42 40.61 -5.84
N ILE A 539 11.22 40.59 -6.91
CA ILE A 539 12.40 41.43 -7.08
C ILE A 539 12.30 42.23 -8.37
N THR A 540 12.99 43.37 -8.40
CA THR A 540 13.24 44.12 -9.62
C THR A 540 14.75 44.20 -9.84
N ILE A 541 15.20 43.76 -11.01
CA ILE A 541 16.57 43.93 -11.48
C ILE A 541 16.60 45.18 -12.36
N ASP A 542 17.43 46.15 -12.02
CA ASP A 542 17.56 47.42 -12.74
C ASP A 542 18.98 47.55 -13.31
N ASP A 543 19.09 47.47 -14.63
CA ASP A 543 20.34 47.74 -15.36
C ASP A 543 20.18 49.09 -16.07
N PRO A 544 20.93 50.14 -15.68
CA PRO A 544 20.83 51.46 -16.30
C PRO A 544 21.01 51.46 -17.83
N ALA A 545 21.71 50.49 -18.40
CA ALA A 545 21.93 50.38 -19.84
C ALA A 545 20.80 49.61 -20.58
N HIS A 546 20.06 48.73 -19.89
CA HIS A 546 19.12 47.79 -20.52
C HIS A 546 17.69 47.85 -19.97
N GLY A 547 17.45 48.65 -18.94
CA GLY A 547 16.14 48.83 -18.31
C GLY A 547 15.89 47.89 -17.13
N LYS A 548 14.60 47.69 -16.82
CA LYS A 548 14.15 46.97 -15.62
C LYS A 548 13.48 45.65 -15.96
N VAL A 549 13.73 44.64 -15.13
CA VAL A 549 13.08 43.34 -15.17
C VAL A 549 12.50 43.03 -13.80
N ASP A 550 11.18 42.90 -13.72
CA ASP A 550 10.50 42.37 -12.54
C ASP A 550 10.48 40.83 -12.61
N ALA A 551 10.80 40.19 -11.49
CA ALA A 551 10.82 38.74 -11.39
C ALA A 551 10.22 38.26 -10.07
N HIS A 552 9.40 37.23 -10.17
CA HIS A 552 8.92 36.48 -9.01
C HIS A 552 9.92 35.38 -8.68
N VAL A 553 10.55 35.43 -7.52
CA VAL A 553 11.50 34.41 -7.04
C VAL A 553 10.76 33.45 -6.12
N PRO A 554 10.56 32.17 -6.50
CA PRO A 554 9.95 31.19 -5.62
C PRO A 554 10.78 30.98 -4.35
N GLY A 555 10.12 30.68 -3.24
CA GLY A 555 10.79 30.28 -2.00
C GLY A 555 11.59 28.99 -2.20
N GLN A 556 12.70 28.85 -1.47
CA GLN A 556 13.63 27.71 -1.61
C GLN A 556 14.03 27.43 -3.08
N SER A 557 14.42 28.47 -3.81
CA SER A 557 14.87 28.33 -5.21
C SER A 557 16.20 29.03 -5.47
N ILE A 558 16.88 28.61 -6.54
CA ILE A 558 18.06 29.27 -7.09
C ILE A 558 17.68 29.72 -8.50
N GLN A 559 17.88 31.00 -8.80
CA GLN A 559 17.57 31.58 -10.09
C GLN A 559 18.83 32.19 -10.70
N SER A 560 19.06 31.95 -11.99
CA SER A 560 20.10 32.62 -12.76
C SER A 560 19.41 33.45 -13.84
N TYR A 561 19.51 34.77 -13.72
CA TYR A 561 19.04 35.70 -14.74
C TYR A 561 20.22 36.03 -15.64
N ILE A 562 20.13 35.60 -16.89
CA ILE A 562 21.18 35.77 -17.89
C ILE A 562 20.59 36.58 -19.00
N TYR A 563 21.20 37.71 -19.27
CA TYR A 563 20.86 38.57 -20.39
C TYR A 563 22.16 39.05 -21.03
N TRP A 564 22.09 39.32 -22.32
CA TRP A 564 23.19 39.78 -23.15
C TRP A 564 22.74 41.03 -23.90
N ASN A 565 23.71 41.88 -24.24
CA ASN A 565 23.48 43.05 -25.08
C ASN A 565 23.05 42.68 -26.50
#